data_AF-A0A7K8Z8G4-F1
#
_entry.id   AF-A0A7K8Z8G4-F1
#
_cell.length_a   1.000
_cell.length_b   1.000
_cell.length_c   1.000
_cell.angle_alpha   90.00
_cell.angle_beta   90.00
_cell.angle_gamma   90.00
#
_symmetry.space_group_name_H-M   'P 1'
#
loop_
_entity.id
_entity.type
_entity.pdbx_description
1 polymer ?
#
loop_
_entity_poly.entity_id
_entity_poly.type
_entity_poly.pdbx_seq_one_letter_code
_entity_poly.pdbx_strand_id
1 'polypeptide(L)'
;LCSAAACGDHEEVRKLLDAGVDPNGANCFGRTPLQVMMLGSPRVAELLLQRGADPNRPDPRTGCRPAHDAARAGFLETLAALHRAGARLDLPDGLGRLPLDVAAGGPHGAVGRYLR
;
A
#
# COMPACT_ATOMS: atom_id res chain seq x y z
N LEU A 1 4.64 -9.53 -11.43
CA LEU A 1 3.65 -8.68 -10.75
C LEU A 1 4.29 -7.49 -10.03
N CYS A 2 5.19 -7.71 -9.07
CA CYS A 2 5.87 -6.62 -8.34
C CYS A 2 6.51 -5.54 -9.24
N SER A 3 7.22 -5.94 -10.31
CA SER A 3 7.84 -4.97 -11.23
C SER A 3 6.80 -4.14 -11.99
N ALA A 4 5.73 -4.75 -12.52
CA ALA A 4 4.65 -4.01 -13.18
C ALA A 4 3.94 -3.04 -12.22
N ALA A 5 3.68 -3.48 -10.98
CA ALA A 5 3.12 -2.62 -9.93
C ALA A 5 4.02 -1.42 -9.63
N ALA A 6 5.34 -1.65 -9.51
CA ALA A 6 6.33 -0.60 -9.28
C ALA A 6 6.51 0.38 -10.45
N CYS A 7 6.08 0.02 -11.66
CA CYS A 7 6.02 0.93 -12.80
C CYS A 7 4.67 1.63 -12.93
N GLY A 8 3.66 1.25 -12.13
CA GLY A 8 2.29 1.74 -12.27
C GLY A 8 1.57 1.22 -13.52
N ASP A 9 2.07 0.14 -14.14
CA ASP A 9 1.53 -0.44 -15.36
C ASP A 9 0.25 -1.25 -15.06
N HIS A 10 -0.88 -0.57 -15.03
CA HIS A 10 -2.18 -1.15 -14.69
C HIS A 10 -2.58 -2.29 -15.64
N GLU A 11 -2.26 -2.16 -16.92
CA GLU A 11 -2.62 -3.16 -17.94
C GLU A 11 -1.84 -4.45 -17.74
N GLU A 12 -0.53 -4.34 -17.50
CA GLU A 12 0.29 -5.51 -17.22
C GLU A 12 -0.04 -6.15 -15.87
N VAL A 13 -0.33 -5.34 -14.84
CA VAL A 13 -0.82 -5.86 -13.55
C VAL A 13 -2.12 -6.65 -13.74
N ARG A 14 -3.06 -6.14 -14.54
CA ARG A 14 -4.32 -6.83 -14.84
C ARG A 14 -4.07 -8.17 -15.55
N LYS A 15 -3.29 -8.18 -16.62
CA LYS A 15 -2.97 -9.42 -17.37
C LYS A 15 -2.34 -10.47 -16.48
N LEU A 16 -1.39 -10.08 -15.63
CA LEU A 16 -0.71 -11.03 -14.73
C LEU A 16 -1.67 -11.60 -13.69
N LEU A 17 -2.56 -10.78 -13.12
CA LEU A 17 -3.56 -11.26 -12.17
C LEU A 17 -4.62 -12.15 -12.84
N ASP A 18 -5.01 -11.84 -14.08
CA ASP A 18 -5.94 -12.67 -14.87
C ASP A 18 -5.31 -14.03 -15.24
N ALA A 19 -3.98 -14.09 -15.37
CA ALA A 19 -3.22 -15.33 -15.55
C ALA A 19 -3.07 -16.16 -14.25
N GLY A 20 -3.68 -15.74 -13.14
CA GLY A 20 -3.66 -16.46 -11.87
C GLY A 20 -2.40 -16.25 -11.03
N VAL A 21 -1.60 -15.22 -11.31
CA VAL A 21 -0.48 -14.85 -10.44
C VAL A 21 -0.99 -14.41 -9.07
N ASP A 22 -0.40 -14.95 -8.01
CA ASP A 22 -0.76 -14.59 -6.63
C ASP A 22 -0.54 -13.08 -6.39
N PRO A 23 -1.59 -12.31 -6.04
CA PRO A 23 -1.49 -10.88 -5.71
C PRO A 23 -0.59 -10.59 -4.50
N ASN A 24 -0.34 -11.59 -3.65
CA ASN A 24 0.52 -11.49 -2.47
C ASN A 24 1.95 -12.02 -2.72
N GLY A 25 2.26 -12.45 -3.95
CA GLY A 25 3.56 -12.97 -4.34
C GLY A 25 4.67 -11.94 -4.15
N ALA A 26 5.51 -12.16 -3.14
CA ALA A 26 6.58 -11.23 -2.77
C ALA A 26 7.77 -11.28 -3.74
N ASN A 27 8.45 -10.15 -3.91
CA ASN A 27 9.72 -10.08 -4.64
C ASN A 27 10.90 -10.60 -3.80
N CYS A 28 12.12 -10.53 -4.35
CA CYS A 28 13.35 -10.97 -3.66
C CYS A 28 13.67 -10.20 -2.37
N PHE A 29 13.02 -9.06 -2.11
CA PHE A 29 13.13 -8.30 -0.87
C PHE A 29 12.01 -8.64 0.14
N GLY A 30 11.17 -9.64 -0.17
CA GLY A 30 10.02 -10.02 0.65
C GLY A 30 8.87 -9.01 0.62
N ARG A 31 8.87 -8.06 -0.31
CA ARG A 31 7.81 -7.06 -0.48
C ARG A 31 6.75 -7.53 -1.47
N THR A 32 5.49 -7.30 -1.15
CA THR A 32 4.34 -7.59 -2.02
C THR A 32 4.17 -6.52 -3.11
N PRO A 33 3.42 -6.83 -4.18
CA PRO A 33 3.05 -5.86 -5.21
C PRO A 33 2.40 -4.60 -4.62
N LEU A 34 1.55 -4.75 -3.60
CA LEU A 34 0.87 -3.64 -2.93
C LEU A 34 1.83 -2.72 -2.16
N GLN A 35 2.98 -3.23 -1.71
CA GLN A 35 4.02 -2.45 -1.03
C GLN A 35 4.98 -1.74 -1.99
N VAL A 36 5.24 -2.33 -3.16
CA VAL A 36 6.15 -1.76 -4.16
C VAL A 36 5.45 -0.94 -5.23
N MET A 37 4.12 -0.98 -5.29
CA MET A 37 3.39 -0.19 -6.26
C MET A 37 3.74 1.29 -6.11
N MET A 38 3.80 2.01 -7.22
CA MET A 38 3.87 3.47 -7.17
C MET A 38 2.64 3.96 -6.42
N LEU A 39 2.79 4.33 -5.15
CA LEU A 39 1.65 4.68 -4.29
C LEU A 39 0.88 5.92 -4.78
N GLY A 40 1.32 6.56 -5.88
CA GLY A 40 0.57 7.54 -6.67
C GLY A 40 -0.30 6.97 -7.79
N SER A 41 -0.43 5.64 -7.93
CA SER A 41 -1.35 4.97 -8.86
C SER A 41 -2.48 4.29 -8.06
N PRO A 42 -3.53 5.05 -7.66
CA PRO A 42 -4.67 4.49 -6.93
C PRO A 42 -5.35 3.36 -7.72
N ARG A 43 -5.30 3.40 -9.05
CA ARG A 43 -5.85 2.33 -9.91
C ARG A 43 -5.13 0.99 -9.76
N VAL A 44 -3.80 0.99 -9.60
CA VAL A 44 -3.04 -0.25 -9.35
C VAL A 44 -3.33 -0.76 -7.94
N ALA A 45 -3.42 0.14 -6.96
CA ALA A 45 -3.81 -0.20 -5.60
C ALA A 45 -5.18 -0.89 -5.55
N GLU A 46 -6.19 -0.26 -6.13
CA GLU A 46 -7.55 -0.80 -6.17
C GLU A 46 -7.62 -2.14 -6.87
N LEU A 47 -6.92 -2.31 -8.00
CA LEU A 47 -6.88 -3.59 -8.71
C LEU A 47 -6.25 -4.69 -7.86
N LEU A 48 -5.10 -4.44 -7.23
CA LEU A 48 -4.44 -5.43 -6.38
C LEU A 48 -5.34 -5.82 -5.19
N LEU A 49 -5.97 -4.85 -4.55
CA LEU A 49 -6.90 -5.08 -3.43
C LEU A 49 -8.13 -5.87 -3.86
N GLN A 50 -8.74 -5.55 -5.01
CA GLN A 50 -9.87 -6.29 -5.59
C GLN A 50 -9.52 -7.75 -5.90
N ARG A 51 -8.25 -8.04 -6.22
CA ARG A 51 -7.78 -9.40 -6.46
C ARG A 51 -7.35 -10.14 -5.19
N GLY A 52 -7.47 -9.53 -4.00
CA GLY A 52 -7.16 -10.17 -2.72
C GLY A 52 -5.76 -9.92 -2.18
N ALA A 53 -5.09 -8.84 -2.59
CA ALA A 53 -3.87 -8.39 -1.93
C ALA A 53 -4.14 -8.00 -0.47
N ASP A 54 -3.32 -8.48 0.46
CA ASP A 54 -3.41 -8.18 1.89
C ASP A 54 -2.86 -6.76 2.19
N PRO A 55 -3.71 -5.81 2.61
CA PRO A 55 -3.28 -4.45 2.92
C PRO A 55 -2.52 -4.32 4.25
N ASN A 56 -2.45 -5.38 5.06
CA ASN A 56 -1.88 -5.35 6.40
C ASN A 56 -0.51 -6.04 6.51
N ARG A 57 0.00 -6.58 5.40
CA ARG A 57 1.30 -7.24 5.39
C ARG A 57 2.42 -6.25 5.72
N PRO A 58 3.22 -6.50 6.77
CA PRO A 58 4.34 -5.64 7.13
C PRO A 58 5.51 -5.85 6.17
N ASP A 59 6.25 -4.78 5.91
CA ASP A 59 7.53 -4.82 5.24
C ASP A 59 8.52 -5.60 6.13
N PRO A 60 9.24 -6.60 5.58
CA PRO A 60 10.09 -7.47 6.39
C PRO A 60 11.29 -6.74 7.01
N ARG A 61 11.69 -5.59 6.48
CA ARG A 61 12.84 -4.80 6.95
C ARG A 61 12.43 -3.68 7.89
N THR A 62 11.31 -3.00 7.63
CA THR A 62 10.91 -1.80 8.38
C THR A 62 9.67 -2.00 9.25
N GLY A 63 8.94 -3.10 9.08
CA GLY A 63 7.62 -3.30 9.68
C GLY A 63 6.54 -2.35 9.14
N CYS A 64 6.87 -1.46 8.18
CA CYS A 64 5.90 -0.55 7.59
C CYS A 64 4.84 -1.35 6.82
N ARG A 65 3.59 -0.94 6.97
CA ARG A 65 2.47 -1.45 6.16
C ARG A 65 2.16 -0.47 5.03
N PRO A 66 1.47 -0.89 3.96
CA PRO A 66 1.02 -0.01 2.88
C PRO A 66 0.41 1.32 3.37
N ALA A 67 -0.35 1.30 4.46
CA ALA A 67 -0.92 2.51 5.07
C ALA A 67 0.14 3.52 5.55
N HIS A 68 1.27 3.06 6.12
CA HIS A 68 2.37 3.93 6.54
C HIS A 68 3.03 4.61 5.34
N ASP A 69 3.25 3.85 4.26
CA ASP A 69 3.90 4.39 3.07
C ASP A 69 2.98 5.38 2.34
N ALA A 70 1.67 5.07 2.23
CA ALA A 70 0.69 6.00 1.68
C ALA A 70 0.56 7.28 2.51
N ALA A 71 0.57 7.15 3.84
CA ALA A 71 0.55 8.29 4.74
C ALA A 71 1.80 9.17 4.59
N ARG A 72 2.98 8.55 4.59
CA ARG A 72 4.27 9.24 4.45
C ARG A 72 4.43 9.99 3.14
N ALA A 73 3.87 9.45 2.06
CA ALA A 73 3.92 10.08 0.76
C ALA A 73 2.74 11.02 0.48
N GLY A 74 1.76 11.12 1.38
CA GLY A 74 0.62 12.02 1.22
C GLY A 74 -0.45 11.52 0.23
N PHE A 75 -0.45 10.23 -0.11
CA PHE A 75 -1.36 9.65 -1.10
C PHE A 75 -2.72 9.32 -0.48
N LEU A 76 -3.55 10.35 -0.28
CA LEU A 76 -4.86 10.23 0.37
C LEU A 76 -5.79 9.22 -0.32
N GLU A 77 -5.85 9.22 -1.65
CA GLU A 77 -6.74 8.31 -2.39
C GLU A 77 -6.31 6.84 -2.22
N THR A 78 -5.01 6.57 -2.31
CA THR A 78 -4.43 5.24 -2.06
C THR A 78 -4.67 4.82 -0.61
N LEU A 79 -4.47 5.72 0.36
CA LEU A 79 -4.74 5.43 1.77
C LEU A 79 -6.23 5.11 2.00
N ALA A 80 -7.13 5.86 1.38
CA ALA A 80 -8.56 5.61 1.46
C ALA A 80 -8.96 4.28 0.81
N ALA A 81 -8.33 3.90 -0.31
CA ALA A 81 -8.53 2.60 -0.96
C ALA A 81 -8.06 1.45 -0.06
N LEU A 82 -6.87 1.59 0.53
CA LEU A 82 -6.33 0.64 1.51
C LEU A 82 -7.29 0.48 2.70
N HIS A 83 -7.75 1.58 3.30
CA HIS A 83 -8.66 1.55 4.43
C HIS A 83 -10.00 0.89 4.07
N ARG A 84 -10.59 1.22 2.90
CA ARG A 84 -11.80 0.56 2.37
C ARG A 84 -11.63 -0.95 2.18
N ALA A 85 -10.41 -1.40 1.86
CA ALA A 85 -10.09 -2.82 1.72
C ALA A 85 -9.67 -3.51 3.04
N GLY A 86 -9.83 -2.83 4.18
CA GLY A 86 -9.55 -3.41 5.51
C GLY A 86 -8.13 -3.18 6.01
N ALA A 87 -7.39 -2.20 5.49
CA ALA A 87 -6.14 -1.77 6.08
C ALA A 87 -6.38 -1.23 7.50
N ARG A 88 -5.60 -1.76 8.44
CA ARG A 88 -5.57 -1.32 9.83
C ARG A 88 -4.67 -0.10 9.98
N LEU A 89 -5.24 0.98 10.47
CA LEU A 89 -4.57 2.27 10.68
C LEU A 89 -4.02 2.43 12.11
N ASP A 90 -4.25 1.43 12.97
CA ASP A 90 -3.89 1.38 14.39
C ASP A 90 -2.67 0.48 14.66
N LEU A 91 -2.06 -0.10 13.63
CA LEU A 91 -0.91 -0.98 13.78
C LEU A 91 0.41 -0.22 13.67
N PRO A 92 1.35 -0.38 14.63
CA PRO A 92 2.64 0.26 14.55
C PRO A 92 3.57 -0.42 13.54
N ASP A 93 4.48 0.37 12.95
CA ASP A 93 5.65 -0.14 12.21
C ASP A 93 6.74 -0.67 13.16
N GLY A 94 7.88 -1.10 12.59
CA GLY A 94 9.00 -1.64 13.36
C GLY A 94 9.69 -0.63 14.29
N LEU A 95 9.36 0.66 14.18
CA LEU A 95 9.83 1.73 15.07
C LEU A 95 8.76 2.18 16.06
N GLY A 96 7.62 1.48 16.12
CA GLY A 96 6.52 1.83 17.03
C GLY A 96 5.63 2.99 16.54
N ARG A 97 5.77 3.42 15.29
CA ARG A 97 5.03 4.57 14.73
C ARG A 97 3.77 4.11 14.03
N LEU A 98 2.67 4.83 14.21
CA LEU A 98 1.42 4.66 13.47
C LEU A 98 1.50 5.37 12.10
N PRO A 99 0.60 5.06 11.15
CA PRO A 99 0.47 5.82 9.91
C PRO A 99 0.31 7.33 10.13
N LEU A 100 -0.41 7.74 11.18
CA LEU A 100 -0.59 9.16 11.54
C LEU A 100 0.75 9.84 11.89
N ASP A 101 1.64 9.14 12.59
CA ASP A 101 2.93 9.67 13.04
C ASP A 101 3.89 9.95 11.87
N VAL A 102 3.69 9.27 10.74
CA VAL A 102 4.50 9.45 9.53
C VAL A 102 3.80 10.28 8.45
N ALA A 103 2.58 10.79 8.69
CA ALA A 103 1.75 11.42 7.67
C ALA A 103 2.40 12.69 7.07
N ALA A 104 2.39 12.81 5.74
CA ALA A 104 2.85 14.00 5.03
C ALA A 104 2.04 15.23 5.44
N GLY A 105 2.73 16.34 5.75
CA GLY A 105 2.10 17.55 6.29
C GLY A 105 1.63 17.43 7.75
N GLY A 106 2.02 16.35 8.44
CA GLY A 106 1.68 16.11 9.83
C GLY A 106 0.18 15.90 10.07
N PRO A 107 -0.28 16.01 11.34
CA PRO A 107 -1.66 15.71 11.73
C PRO A 107 -2.71 16.69 11.14
N HIS A 108 -2.27 17.80 10.55
CA HIS A 108 -3.15 18.82 9.97
C HIS A 108 -3.21 18.76 8.44
N GLY A 109 -2.34 17.97 7.80
CA GLY A 109 -2.40 17.69 6.36
C GLY A 109 -3.63 16.86 5.98
N ALA A 110 -3.96 16.77 4.69
CA ALA A 110 -5.14 16.04 4.22
C ALA A 110 -5.15 14.57 4.69
N VAL A 111 -4.00 13.90 4.64
CA VAL A 111 -3.84 12.54 5.17
C VAL A 111 -3.89 12.50 6.69
N GLY A 112 -3.23 13.45 7.38
CA GLY A 112 -3.29 13.52 8.84
C GLY A 112 -4.71 13.71 9.39
N ARG A 113 -5.54 14.50 8.71
CA ARG A 113 -6.95 14.68 9.03
C ARG A 113 -7.78 13.41 8.78
N TYR A 114 -7.44 12.63 7.74
CA TYR A 114 -8.09 11.37 7.45
C TYR A 114 -7.77 10.27 8.49
N LEU A 115 -6.58 10.34 9.08
CA LEU A 115 -6.06 9.37 10.05
C LEU A 115 -6.39 9.71 11.52
N ARG A 116 -7.11 10.81 11.76
CA ARG A 116 -7.59 11.23 13.09
C ARG A 116 -8.97 10.67 13.39
#